data_AF-A0A161YM18-F1
#
_entry.id   AF-A0A161YM18-F1
#
_cell.length_a   1.000
_cell.length_b   1.000
_cell.length_c   1.000
_cell.angle_alpha   90.00
_cell.angle_beta   90.00
_cell.angle_gamma   90.00
#
_symmetry.space_group_name_H-M   'P 1'
#
loop_
_entity.id
_entity.type
_entity.pdbx_description
1 polymer ?
#
loop_
_entity_poly.entity_id
_entity_poly.type
_entity_poly.pdbx_seq_one_letter_code
_entity_poly.pdbx_strand_id
1 'polypeptide(L)'
;MKELQTLSRWWLGELAHQGVDLRSRLPQKVTDDIRAVYQPGEAEITAALPEPDALTRLTDSADSWAGVAAGARDGDGNKRPLIVTVPEALCLVRNATYPNVPASELRTIIGLELAATTPFSAANASWTFRRRDNGETDVIIVKRALIDRIRDHAETAGLILKEIRPASAGAKTPPFERFETPATRRARLWRKLNIGLAAALGLLIIATYGVSYARKSAALEDLQSRIAASTAEARDLRAALTQKEQAAEAVQQLQALKNDRSSVVESWARITRLLPESAWVSELMLTREGGSIVGFTATAAALIALLEQDPALKDVSFATAIRIDPISKAERFDIRFAHEGAEAAE
;
A
#
# COMPACT_ATOMS: atom_id res chain seq x y z
N MET A 1 2.21 9.78 -2.08
CA MET A 1 3.10 10.08 -0.91
C MET A 1 2.33 10.46 0.37
N LYS A 2 1.20 11.19 0.32
CA LYS A 2 0.43 11.55 1.53
C LYS A 2 -0.18 10.34 2.27
N GLU A 3 -0.70 9.36 1.53
CA GLU A 3 -1.29 8.11 2.09
C GLU A 3 -0.33 7.28 2.96
N LEU A 4 0.97 7.28 2.63
CA LEU A 4 1.98 6.55 3.42
C LEU A 4 2.29 7.26 4.75
N GLN A 5 2.20 8.60 4.79
CA GLN A 5 2.44 9.37 6.02
C GLN A 5 1.29 9.20 7.02
N THR A 6 0.05 9.18 6.56
CA THR A 6 -1.13 8.93 7.40
C THR A 6 -1.11 7.52 8.00
N LEU A 7 -0.79 6.50 7.20
CA LEU A 7 -0.64 5.13 7.67
C LEU A 7 0.47 5.01 8.74
N SER A 8 1.63 5.66 8.52
CA SER A 8 2.73 5.63 9.50
C SER A 8 2.38 6.31 10.83
N ARG A 9 1.67 7.46 10.79
CA ARG A 9 1.22 8.17 12.00
C ARG A 9 0.17 7.38 12.77
N TRP A 10 -0.73 6.73 12.06
CA TRP A 10 -1.76 5.89 12.67
C TRP A 10 -1.13 4.67 13.36
N TRP A 11 -0.23 3.96 12.67
CA TRP A 11 0.47 2.81 13.25
C TRP A 11 1.35 3.18 14.46
N LEU A 12 2.03 4.33 14.42
CA LEU A 12 2.79 4.87 15.56
C LEU A 12 1.88 5.24 16.74
N GLY A 13 0.68 5.77 16.47
CA GLY A 13 -0.32 6.06 17.49
C GLY A 13 -0.87 4.80 18.15
N GLU A 14 -1.19 3.78 17.35
CA GLU A 14 -1.74 2.50 17.83
C GLU A 14 -0.71 1.72 18.66
N LEU A 15 0.56 1.70 18.24
CA LEU A 15 1.66 1.13 19.02
C LEU A 15 1.90 1.87 20.34
N ALA A 16 1.77 3.20 20.34
CA ALA A 16 1.92 3.98 21.57
C ALA A 16 0.77 3.69 22.55
N HIS A 17 -0.45 3.52 22.04
CA HIS A 17 -1.63 3.22 22.85
C HIS A 17 -1.57 1.79 23.44
N GLN A 18 -1.24 0.80 22.62
CA GLN A 18 -1.03 -0.59 23.05
C GLN A 18 0.15 -0.72 24.03
N GLY A 19 1.25 0.01 23.81
CA GLY A 19 2.42 0.01 24.71
C GLY A 19 2.15 0.62 26.09
N VAL A 20 1.18 1.53 26.21
CA VAL A 20 0.71 2.08 27.49
C VAL A 20 -0.22 1.11 28.20
N ASP A 21 -1.08 0.40 27.47
CA ASP A 21 -2.04 -0.56 28.04
C ASP A 21 -1.38 -1.89 28.46
N LEU A 22 -0.28 -2.27 27.82
CA LEU A 22 0.57 -3.38 28.29
C LEU A 22 1.37 -3.01 29.56
N ARG A 23 1.70 -1.72 29.77
CA ARG A 23 2.36 -1.25 30.99
C ARG A 23 1.43 -1.19 32.19
N SER A 24 0.15 -0.93 31.99
CA SER A 24 -0.87 -0.96 33.05
C SER A 24 -1.27 -2.38 33.44
N ARG A 25 -1.13 -3.36 32.53
CA ARG A 25 -1.38 -4.80 32.77
C ARG A 25 -0.19 -5.59 33.27
N LEU A 26 1.01 -4.98 33.30
CA LEU A 26 2.14 -5.54 34.02
C LEU A 26 1.79 -5.46 35.52
N PRO A 27 1.69 -6.60 36.23
CA PRO A 27 1.39 -6.57 37.66
C PRO A 27 2.45 -5.70 38.32
N GLN A 28 2.01 -4.62 38.99
CA GLN A 28 2.83 -3.94 39.98
C GLN A 28 3.14 -4.99 41.03
N LYS A 29 4.28 -5.68 40.87
CA LYS A 29 4.83 -6.57 41.88
C LYS A 29 4.90 -5.71 43.13
N VAL A 30 4.06 -6.01 44.13
CA VAL A 30 4.07 -5.38 45.44
C VAL A 30 5.52 -5.39 45.86
N THR A 31 6.14 -4.22 45.85
CA THR A 31 7.58 -4.12 46.03
C THR A 31 7.87 -4.58 47.44
N ASP A 32 8.46 -5.76 47.53
CA ASP A 32 8.99 -6.36 48.74
C ASP A 32 10.25 -5.59 49.17
N ASP A 33 10.16 -4.26 49.22
CA ASP A 33 11.23 -3.37 49.65
C ASP A 33 11.27 -3.36 51.17
N ILE A 34 12.45 -3.45 51.75
CA ILE A 34 12.62 -3.33 53.19
C ILE A 34 12.57 -1.85 53.54
N ARG A 35 11.80 -1.49 54.57
CA ARG A 35 11.69 -0.12 55.06
C ARG A 35 12.28 -0.04 56.46
N ALA A 36 13.20 0.89 56.66
CA ALA A 36 13.85 1.09 57.95
C ALA A 36 13.94 2.58 58.29
N VAL A 37 13.93 2.91 59.58
CA VAL A 37 14.00 4.29 60.08
C VAL A 37 15.36 4.51 60.73
N TYR A 38 16.07 5.57 60.34
CA TYR A 38 17.41 5.89 60.88
C TYR A 38 17.33 6.81 62.09
N GLN A 39 17.92 6.41 63.22
CA GLN A 39 17.92 7.13 64.49
C GLN A 39 19.33 7.14 65.11
N PRO A 40 20.04 8.29 65.12
CA PRO A 40 21.36 8.37 65.73
C PRO A 40 21.26 8.48 67.27
N GLY A 41 21.88 7.52 67.98
CA GLY A 41 22.04 7.52 69.46
C GLY A 41 20.81 7.08 70.29
N GLU A 42 21.01 6.81 71.59
CA GLU A 42 20.01 6.38 72.60
C GLU A 42 18.89 7.40 72.91
N ALA A 43 18.70 8.43 72.08
CA ALA A 43 17.63 9.38 72.29
C ALA A 43 16.30 8.77 71.81
N GLU A 44 15.42 8.37 72.74
CA GLU A 44 14.00 8.11 72.48
C GLU A 44 13.34 9.36 71.89
N ILE A 45 13.43 9.54 70.57
CA ILE A 45 12.70 10.59 69.87
C ILE A 45 11.36 9.99 69.43
N THR A 46 10.35 10.21 70.26
CA THR A 46 8.94 9.88 70.01
C THR A 46 8.35 10.83 68.97
N ALA A 47 8.83 10.79 67.73
CA ALA A 47 8.17 11.48 66.63
C ALA A 47 7.02 10.59 66.12
N ALA A 48 5.78 11.09 66.26
CA ALA A 48 4.56 10.40 65.84
C ALA A 48 4.62 10.06 64.34
N LEU A 49 4.86 8.78 64.06
CA LEU A 49 4.77 8.20 62.72
C LEU A 49 3.30 7.84 62.45
N PRO A 50 2.77 8.08 61.24
CA PRO A 50 1.52 7.44 60.84
C PRO A 50 1.79 5.93 60.68
N GLU A 51 0.95 5.10 61.32
CA GLU A 51 0.93 3.61 61.32
C GLU A 51 1.17 2.92 59.95
N PRO A 52 1.37 1.57 59.86
CA PRO A 52 1.61 0.51 60.88
C PRO A 52 2.77 -0.47 60.48
N ASP A 53 3.00 -1.52 61.29
CA ASP A 53 3.84 -2.72 61.03
C ASP A 53 5.37 -2.59 60.82
N ALA A 54 6.11 -3.12 61.81
CA ALA A 54 7.45 -3.71 61.70
C ALA A 54 8.57 -2.90 60.99
N LEU A 55 8.62 -1.58 61.14
CA LEU A 55 9.78 -0.80 60.66
C LEU A 55 10.99 -1.06 61.57
N THR A 56 12.04 -1.68 61.01
CA THR A 56 13.30 -1.93 61.72
C THR A 56 14.02 -0.60 61.98
N ARG A 57 14.49 -0.39 63.22
CA ARG A 57 15.23 0.82 63.62
C ARG A 57 16.72 0.63 63.30
N LEU A 58 17.29 1.56 62.55
CA LEU A 58 18.71 1.63 62.23
C LEU A 58 19.36 2.68 63.11
N THR A 59 20.49 2.35 63.72
CA THR A 59 21.28 3.29 64.51
C THR A 59 22.67 3.45 63.90
N ASP A 60 23.54 4.21 64.55
CA ASP A 60 24.96 4.28 64.18
C ASP A 60 25.75 3.01 64.56
N SER A 61 25.10 2.01 65.19
CA SER A 61 25.74 0.72 65.48
C SER A 61 25.73 -0.21 64.27
N ALA A 62 26.89 -0.82 63.98
CA ALA A 62 27.06 -1.78 62.90
C ALA A 62 26.10 -2.99 63.03
N ASP A 63 25.77 -3.38 64.27
CA ASP A 63 24.88 -4.51 64.57
C ASP A 63 23.45 -4.28 64.06
N SER A 64 22.97 -3.03 64.10
CA SER A 64 21.63 -2.69 63.59
C SER A 64 21.53 -2.86 62.07
N TRP A 65 22.60 -2.53 61.33
CA TRP A 65 22.70 -2.72 59.88
C TRP A 65 22.88 -4.19 59.50
N ALA A 66 23.64 -4.95 60.30
CA ALA A 66 23.82 -6.39 60.11
C ALA A 66 22.52 -7.17 60.30
N GLY A 67 21.69 -6.79 61.27
CA GLY A 67 20.37 -7.38 61.50
C GLY A 67 19.42 -7.19 60.31
N VAL A 68 19.42 -6.00 59.70
CA VAL A 68 18.65 -5.74 58.48
C VAL A 68 19.21 -6.49 57.29
N ALA A 69 20.55 -6.59 57.16
CA ALA A 69 21.20 -7.35 56.10
C ALA A 69 20.90 -8.86 56.14
N ALA A 70 20.74 -9.43 57.34
CA ALA A 70 20.37 -10.83 57.52
C ALA A 70 18.95 -11.14 56.98
N GLY A 71 18.02 -10.19 57.11
CA GLY A 71 16.66 -10.27 56.56
C GLY A 71 16.52 -9.74 55.13
N ALA A 72 17.58 -9.16 54.55
CA ALA A 72 17.55 -8.49 53.26
C ALA A 72 17.68 -9.39 52.04
N ARG A 73 17.19 -10.63 52.14
CA ARG A 73 17.12 -11.58 51.02
C ARG A 73 15.67 -11.99 50.79
N ASP A 74 15.27 -12.05 49.53
CA ASP A 74 13.97 -12.62 49.16
C ASP A 74 14.04 -14.16 49.17
N GLY A 75 12.90 -14.82 48.94
CA GLY A 75 12.81 -16.28 48.88
C GLY A 75 13.67 -16.93 47.79
N ASP A 76 14.12 -16.14 46.79
CA ASP A 76 15.02 -16.57 45.71
C ASP A 76 16.50 -16.27 46.04
N GLY A 77 16.79 -15.79 47.26
CA GLY A 77 18.14 -15.47 47.74
C GLY A 77 18.72 -14.15 47.22
N ASN A 78 17.93 -13.34 46.51
CA ASN A 78 18.36 -12.09 45.92
C ASN A 78 18.26 -10.95 46.95
N LYS A 79 19.20 -9.99 46.88
CA LYS A 79 19.23 -8.87 47.83
C LYS A 79 18.03 -7.94 47.58
N ARG A 80 17.22 -7.76 48.62
CA ARG A 80 16.06 -6.85 48.58
C ARG A 80 16.53 -5.40 48.68
N PRO A 81 15.93 -4.48 47.91
CA PRO A 81 16.23 -3.06 48.03
C PRO A 81 15.76 -2.50 49.39
N LEU A 82 16.59 -1.66 50.00
CA LEU A 82 16.32 -0.96 51.25
C LEU A 82 15.89 0.49 50.98
N ILE A 83 14.82 0.91 51.63
CA ILE A 83 14.36 2.29 51.72
C ILE A 83 14.63 2.77 53.14
N VAL A 84 15.44 3.83 53.27
CA VAL A 84 15.74 4.42 54.58
C VAL A 84 14.95 5.70 54.77
N THR A 85 14.28 5.78 55.91
CA THR A 85 13.48 6.94 56.32
C THR A 85 14.23 7.74 57.38
N VAL A 86 14.42 9.04 57.13
CA VAL A 86 15.08 9.98 58.03
C VAL A 86 14.02 10.72 58.86
N PRO A 87 14.06 10.65 60.20
CA PRO A 87 13.14 11.39 61.07
C PRO A 87 13.15 12.90 60.82
N GLU A 88 12.00 13.54 61.02
CA GLU A 88 11.87 14.99 60.88
C GLU A 88 12.77 15.77 61.85
N ALA A 89 13.06 15.22 63.03
CA ALA A 89 13.95 15.83 64.01
C ALA A 89 15.38 16.08 63.49
N LEU A 90 15.80 15.35 62.46
CA LEU A 90 17.11 15.49 61.81
C LEU A 90 17.06 16.35 60.54
N CYS A 91 15.89 16.85 60.19
CA CYS A 91 15.64 17.64 59.00
C CYS A 91 15.29 19.08 59.38
N LEU A 92 15.77 20.04 58.59
CA LEU A 92 15.28 21.42 58.64
C LEU A 92 14.12 21.56 57.67
N VAL A 93 12.92 21.85 58.18
CA VAL A 93 11.72 22.09 57.37
C VAL A 93 11.51 23.60 57.24
N ARG A 94 11.44 24.10 56.00
CA ARG A 94 11.10 25.49 55.69
C ARG A 94 9.82 25.54 54.88
N ASN A 95 8.90 26.41 55.26
CA ASN A 95 7.66 26.62 54.53
C ASN A 95 7.83 27.83 53.60
N ALA A 96 7.57 27.65 52.31
CA ALA A 96 7.63 28.72 51.33
C ALA A 96 6.58 28.52 50.23
N THR A 97 6.17 29.63 49.61
CA THR A 97 5.17 29.64 48.54
C THR A 97 5.87 29.69 47.19
N TYR A 98 5.56 28.72 46.33
CA TYR A 98 6.16 28.61 45.00
C TYR A 98 5.10 28.66 43.91
N PRO A 99 5.46 29.07 42.68
CA PRO A 99 4.56 29.04 41.54
C PRO A 99 4.13 27.61 41.20
N ASN A 100 2.93 27.48 40.63
CA ASN A 100 2.38 26.20 40.19
C ASN A 100 3.02 25.73 38.87
N VAL A 101 4.25 25.23 38.97
CA VAL A 101 5.01 24.65 37.86
C VAL A 101 5.14 23.12 38.00
N PRO A 102 5.46 22.39 36.91
CA PRO A 102 5.76 20.95 36.96
C PRO A 102 6.85 20.62 38.00
N ALA A 103 6.77 19.45 38.62
CA ALA A 103 7.65 19.03 39.71
C ALA A 103 9.16 19.07 39.37
N SER A 104 9.53 18.83 38.11
CA SER A 104 10.91 18.93 37.61
C SER A 104 11.42 20.37 37.62
N GLU A 105 10.60 21.32 37.20
CA GLU A 105 10.93 22.74 37.15
C GLU A 105 10.94 23.34 38.56
N LEU A 106 9.98 22.94 39.41
CA LEU A 106 9.93 23.35 40.81
C LEU A 106 11.21 22.98 41.55
N ARG A 107 11.74 21.76 41.29
CA ARG A 107 13.02 21.32 41.86
C ARG A 107 14.16 22.27 41.48
N THR A 108 14.23 22.71 40.23
CA THR A 108 15.27 23.65 39.80
C THR A 108 15.14 25.00 40.52
N ILE A 109 13.92 25.53 40.64
CA ILE A 109 13.66 26.81 41.29
C ILE A 109 14.05 26.77 42.78
N ILE A 110 13.59 25.75 43.51
CA ILE A 110 13.92 25.56 44.93
C ILE A 110 15.43 25.44 45.12
N GLY A 111 16.12 24.68 44.25
CA GLY A 111 17.56 24.50 44.33
C GLY A 111 18.34 25.80 44.17
N LEU A 112 17.91 26.68 43.25
CA LEU A 112 18.52 27.99 43.03
C LEU A 112 18.27 28.94 44.21
N GLU A 113 17.04 28.97 44.72
CA GLU A 113 16.69 29.81 45.88
C GLU A 113 17.47 29.40 47.13
N LEU A 114 17.55 28.09 47.41
CA LEU A 114 18.30 27.57 48.57
C LEU A 114 19.77 27.95 48.50
N ALA A 115 20.40 27.84 47.32
CA ALA A 115 21.80 28.21 47.14
C ALA A 115 22.06 29.72 47.33
N ALA A 116 21.05 30.56 47.06
CA ALA A 116 21.15 32.02 47.19
C ALA A 116 20.83 32.53 48.61
N THR A 117 19.91 31.87 49.32
CA THR A 117 19.37 32.36 50.61
C THR A 117 19.87 31.61 51.84
N THR A 118 20.56 30.49 51.66
CA THR A 118 21.10 29.68 52.76
C THR A 118 22.55 29.27 52.50
N PRO A 119 23.36 29.00 53.55
CA PRO A 119 24.70 28.43 53.37
C PRO A 119 24.67 26.96 52.90
N PHE A 120 23.50 26.42 52.55
CA PHE A 120 23.32 25.05 52.08
C PHE A 120 23.41 24.99 50.56
N SER A 121 24.56 24.48 50.08
CA SER A 121 24.75 24.14 48.68
C SER A 121 24.43 22.65 48.44
N ALA A 122 24.29 22.26 47.17
CA ALA A 122 24.18 20.85 46.77
C ALA A 122 25.36 19.97 47.25
N ALA A 123 26.50 20.57 47.59
CA ALA A 123 27.66 19.87 48.15
C ALA A 123 27.48 19.53 49.64
N ASN A 124 26.79 20.37 50.41
CA ASN A 124 26.73 20.26 51.88
C ASN A 124 25.36 19.85 52.42
N ALA A 125 24.32 19.90 51.60
CA ALA A 125 22.98 19.49 51.98
C ALA A 125 22.27 18.73 50.84
N SER A 126 21.43 17.78 51.24
CA SER A 126 20.44 17.17 50.36
C SER A 126 19.06 17.68 50.75
N TRP A 127 18.18 17.88 49.77
CA TRP A 127 16.89 18.48 50.03
C TRP A 127 15.81 17.83 49.15
N THR A 128 14.58 17.88 49.65
CA THR A 128 13.38 17.48 48.94
C THR A 128 12.25 18.46 49.25
N PHE A 129 11.13 18.36 48.55
CA PHE A 129 9.99 19.24 48.73
C PHE A 129 8.71 18.45 48.84
N ARG A 130 7.79 18.94 49.65
CA ARG A 130 6.42 18.43 49.77
C ARG A 130 5.46 19.58 49.51
N ARG A 131 4.59 19.42 48.51
CA ARG A 131 3.50 20.36 48.26
C ARG A 131 2.30 19.98 49.14
N ARG A 132 1.77 20.94 49.87
CA ARG A 132 0.56 20.79 50.71
C ARG A 132 -0.67 21.20 49.89
N ASP A 133 -1.83 20.67 50.26
CA ASP A 133 -3.10 20.91 49.54
C ASP A 133 -3.54 22.39 49.55
N ASN A 134 -3.03 23.20 50.49
CA ASN A 134 -3.25 24.64 50.57
C ASN A 134 -2.37 25.48 49.61
N GLY A 135 -1.53 24.83 48.78
CA GLY A 135 -0.64 25.51 47.83
C GLY A 135 0.73 25.90 48.40
N GLU A 136 0.96 25.72 49.70
CA GLU A 136 2.28 25.91 50.31
C GLU A 136 3.21 24.73 49.98
N THR A 137 4.51 24.99 49.93
CA THR A 137 5.52 23.95 49.73
C THR A 137 6.47 23.91 50.92
N ASP A 138 6.54 22.76 51.57
CA ASP A 138 7.50 22.47 52.63
C ASP A 138 8.79 21.97 51.99
N VAL A 139 9.87 22.75 52.11
CA VAL A 139 11.22 22.37 51.68
C VAL A 139 11.92 21.70 52.86
N ILE A 140 12.22 20.42 52.71
CA ILE A 140 12.86 19.60 53.74
C ILE A 140 14.33 19.45 53.38
N ILE A 141 15.22 19.82 54.29
CA ILE A 141 16.67 19.86 54.08
C ILE A 141 17.35 18.96 55.11
N VAL A 142 18.33 18.17 54.68
CA VAL A 142 19.15 17.31 55.54
C VAL A 142 20.64 17.51 55.22
N LYS A 143 21.50 17.43 56.23
CA LYS A 143 22.96 17.56 56.04
C LYS A 143 23.47 16.42 55.15
N ARG A 144 24.32 16.73 54.18
CA ARG A 144 24.93 15.74 53.28
C ARG A 144 25.68 14.66 54.04
N ALA A 145 26.41 15.03 55.09
CA ALA A 145 27.14 14.10 55.95
C ALA A 145 26.26 13.01 56.57
N LEU A 146 24.97 13.27 56.83
CA LEU A 146 24.05 12.24 57.34
C LEU A 146 23.68 11.24 56.24
N ILE A 147 23.41 11.73 55.03
CA ILE A 147 23.14 10.89 53.85
C ILE A 147 24.35 10.02 53.54
N ASP A 148 25.55 10.58 53.57
CA ASP A 148 26.78 9.85 53.29
C ASP A 148 27.07 8.82 54.39
N ARG A 149 26.84 9.14 55.67
CA ARG A 149 26.90 8.11 56.74
C ARG A 149 25.94 6.95 56.50
N ILE A 150 24.67 7.23 56.18
CA ILE A 150 23.67 6.18 55.88
C ILE A 150 24.14 5.32 54.69
N ARG A 151 24.70 5.96 53.66
CA ARG A 151 25.26 5.28 52.48
C ARG A 151 26.42 4.36 52.87
N ASP A 152 27.39 4.86 53.63
CA ASP A 152 28.60 4.11 54.02
C ASP A 152 28.24 2.90 54.90
N HIS A 153 27.30 3.05 55.84
CA HIS A 153 26.83 1.94 56.67
C HIS A 153 26.04 0.90 55.84
N ALA A 154 25.20 1.35 54.91
CA ALA A 154 24.49 0.45 54.00
C ALA A 154 25.46 -0.32 53.09
N GLU A 155 26.50 0.34 52.58
CA GLU A 155 27.52 -0.26 51.71
C GLU A 155 28.39 -1.26 52.48
N THR A 156 28.82 -0.92 53.70
CA THR A 156 29.59 -1.80 54.59
C THR A 156 28.80 -3.06 54.97
N ALA A 157 27.49 -2.92 55.19
CA ALA A 157 26.59 -4.05 55.44
C ALA A 157 26.20 -4.82 54.16
N GLY A 158 26.63 -4.36 52.98
CA GLY A 158 26.35 -4.98 51.69
C GLY A 158 24.89 -4.91 51.25
N LEU A 159 24.12 -3.92 51.75
CA LEU A 159 22.72 -3.68 51.43
C LEU A 159 22.57 -2.92 50.11
N ILE A 160 21.48 -3.16 49.38
CA ILE A 160 21.16 -2.41 48.16
C ILE A 160 20.25 -1.24 48.55
N LEU A 161 20.84 -0.08 48.80
CA LEU A 161 20.06 1.12 49.06
C LEU A 161 19.33 1.55 47.78
N LYS A 162 18.01 1.75 47.86
CA LYS A 162 17.15 2.18 46.73
C LYS A 162 16.87 3.67 46.80
N GLU A 163 16.51 4.18 47.97
CA GLU A 163 16.26 5.60 48.19
C GLU A 163 16.28 5.97 49.67
N ILE A 164 16.53 7.25 49.93
CA ILE A 164 16.43 7.86 51.27
C ILE A 164 15.29 8.89 51.25
N ARG A 165 14.34 8.82 52.18
CA ARG A 165 13.17 9.73 52.25
C ARG A 165 13.02 10.33 53.66
N PRO A 166 12.37 11.49 53.81
CA PRO A 166 12.00 11.98 55.14
C PRO A 166 10.81 11.18 55.71
N ALA A 167 10.70 11.08 57.03
CA ALA A 167 9.58 10.43 57.72
C ALA A 167 8.23 11.10 57.42
N SER A 168 8.24 12.40 57.18
CA SER A 168 7.10 13.19 56.73
C SER A 168 6.66 12.93 55.28
N ALA A 169 7.39 12.11 54.52
CA ALA A 169 7.10 11.88 53.11
C ALA A 169 5.91 10.93 52.93
N GLY A 170 4.77 11.47 52.49
CA GLY A 170 3.74 10.67 51.85
C GLY A 170 4.22 10.10 50.50
N ALA A 171 3.47 9.15 49.92
CA ALA A 171 3.84 8.45 48.67
C ALA A 171 4.13 9.37 47.46
N LYS A 172 3.63 10.62 47.48
CA LYS A 172 3.80 11.63 46.43
C LYS A 172 5.04 12.52 46.59
N THR A 173 5.76 12.41 47.71
CA THR A 173 6.94 13.25 48.00
C THR A 173 8.18 12.63 47.36
N PRO A 174 8.98 13.39 46.59
CA PRO A 174 10.23 12.88 46.05
C PRO A 174 11.23 12.48 47.17
N PRO A 175 12.05 11.43 46.97
CA PRO A 175 13.13 11.07 47.89
C PRO A 175 14.24 12.12 47.87
N PHE A 176 15.04 12.17 48.95
CA PHE A 176 16.28 12.99 49.00
C PHE A 176 17.28 12.52 47.94
N GLU A 177 17.55 11.22 47.91
CA GLU A 177 18.38 10.58 46.90
C GLU A 177 17.75 9.27 46.45
N ARG A 178 17.88 9.00 45.15
CA ARG A 178 17.48 7.74 44.54
C ARG A 178 18.73 7.09 43.97
N PHE A 179 18.98 5.85 44.36
CA PHE A 179 20.12 5.07 43.93
C PHE A 179 19.72 4.09 42.84
N GLU A 180 20.58 3.88 41.86
CA GLU A 180 20.35 2.87 40.82
C GLU A 180 20.61 1.48 41.41
N THR A 181 19.53 0.71 41.62
CA THR A 181 19.67 -0.68 42.03
C THR A 181 20.09 -1.54 40.82
N PRO A 182 20.84 -2.64 41.03
CA PRO A 182 21.22 -3.58 39.95
C PRO A 182 20.02 -4.05 39.11
N ALA A 183 18.85 -4.22 39.74
CA ALA A 183 17.60 -4.58 39.07
C ALA A 183 17.14 -3.51 38.05
N THR A 184 17.26 -2.22 38.39
CA THR A 184 16.89 -1.10 37.50
C THR A 184 17.85 -0.95 36.31
N ARG A 185 19.15 -1.17 36.54
CA ARG A 185 20.17 -1.18 35.48
C ARG A 185 19.93 -2.31 34.48
N ARG A 186 19.65 -3.52 34.99
CA ARG A 186 19.29 -4.69 34.16
C ARG A 186 18.02 -4.41 33.36
N ALA A 187 16.94 -3.95 33.99
CA ALA A 187 15.70 -3.62 33.29
C ALA A 187 15.90 -2.59 32.17
N ARG A 188 16.74 -1.56 32.38
CA ARG A 188 17.06 -0.56 31.36
C ARG A 188 17.83 -1.16 30.18
N LEU A 189 18.77 -2.07 30.44
CA LEU A 189 19.52 -2.78 29.40
C LEU A 189 18.58 -3.65 28.55
N TRP A 190 17.74 -4.46 29.19
CA TRP A 190 16.73 -5.29 28.51
C TRP A 190 15.74 -4.44 27.70
N ARG A 191 15.34 -3.27 28.21
CA ARG A 191 14.50 -2.33 27.44
C ARG A 191 15.20 -1.84 26.17
N LYS A 192 16.48 -1.48 26.25
CA LYS A 192 17.26 -1.05 25.08
C LYS A 192 17.42 -2.18 24.07
N LEU A 193 17.71 -3.40 24.54
CA LEU A 193 17.80 -4.60 23.69
C LEU A 193 16.47 -4.90 22.99
N ASN A 194 15.35 -4.86 23.71
CA ASN A 194 14.02 -5.09 23.11
C ASN A 194 13.67 -4.02 22.07
N ILE A 195 14.02 -2.75 22.30
CA ILE A 195 13.83 -1.69 21.30
C ILE A 195 14.69 -1.95 20.06
N GLY A 196 15.95 -2.36 20.24
CA GLY A 196 16.83 -2.75 19.14
C GLY A 196 16.28 -3.92 18.34
N LEU A 197 15.77 -4.95 19.04
CA LEU A 197 15.16 -6.12 18.42
C LEU A 197 13.89 -5.77 17.64
N ALA A 198 13.03 -4.90 18.19
CA ALA A 198 11.83 -4.41 17.51
C ALA A 198 12.17 -3.59 16.25
N ALA A 199 13.21 -2.76 16.32
CA ALA A 199 13.70 -2.01 15.16
C ALA A 199 14.26 -2.94 14.07
N ALA A 200 15.03 -3.95 14.46
CA ALA A 200 15.55 -4.96 13.53
C ALA A 200 14.43 -5.76 12.86
N LEU A 201 13.40 -6.16 13.63
CA LEU A 201 12.22 -6.84 13.09
C LEU A 201 11.47 -5.95 12.09
N GLY A 202 11.27 -4.67 12.42
CA GLY A 202 10.65 -3.69 11.51
C GLY A 202 11.44 -3.53 10.21
N LEU A 203 12.78 -3.44 10.29
CA LEU A 203 13.66 -3.38 9.12
C LEU A 203 13.52 -4.65 8.26
N LEU A 204 13.46 -5.82 8.89
CA LEU A 204 13.32 -7.11 8.18
C LEU A 204 11.98 -7.21 7.44
N ILE A 205 10.89 -6.72 8.04
CA ILE A 205 9.59 -6.65 7.39
C ILE A 205 9.67 -5.72 6.17
N ILE A 206 10.23 -4.52 6.31
CA ILE A 206 10.38 -3.59 5.19
C ILE A 206 11.22 -4.21 4.06
N ALA A 207 12.32 -4.88 4.40
CA ALA A 207 13.17 -5.54 3.43
C ALA A 207 12.46 -6.68 2.69
N THR A 208 11.71 -7.53 3.39
CA THR A 208 10.98 -8.65 2.76
C THR A 208 9.87 -8.15 1.85
N TYR A 209 9.11 -7.13 2.26
CA TYR A 209 8.12 -6.47 1.41
C TYR A 209 8.77 -5.78 0.20
N GLY A 210 9.90 -5.10 0.39
CA GLY A 210 10.65 -4.44 -0.69
C GLY A 210 11.13 -5.42 -1.76
N VAL A 211 11.73 -6.55 -1.35
CA VAL A 211 12.18 -7.60 -2.28
C VAL A 211 10.99 -8.25 -3.02
N SER A 212 9.89 -8.51 -2.31
CA SER A 212 8.67 -9.07 -2.91
C SER A 212 8.08 -8.13 -3.97
N TYR A 213 8.04 -6.83 -3.67
CA TYR A 213 7.56 -5.82 -4.60
C TYR A 213 8.44 -5.74 -5.86
N ALA A 214 9.77 -5.67 -5.69
CA ALA A 214 10.71 -5.63 -6.81
C ALA A 214 10.62 -6.88 -7.71
N ARG A 215 10.43 -8.07 -7.12
CA ARG A 215 10.20 -9.30 -7.87
C ARG A 215 8.90 -9.27 -8.67
N LYS A 216 7.81 -8.78 -8.07
CA LYS A 216 6.52 -8.67 -8.74
C LYS A 216 6.54 -7.64 -9.88
N SER A 217 7.21 -6.50 -9.69
CA SER A 217 7.35 -5.50 -10.75
C SER A 217 8.15 -6.03 -11.93
N ALA A 218 9.28 -6.72 -11.67
CA ALA A 218 10.08 -7.34 -12.72
C ALA A 218 9.31 -8.45 -13.46
N ALA A 219 8.53 -9.27 -12.75
CA ALA A 219 7.68 -10.29 -13.36
C ALA A 219 6.55 -9.68 -14.21
N LEU A 220 5.96 -8.57 -13.77
CA LEU A 220 4.95 -7.85 -14.55
C LEU A 220 5.53 -7.27 -15.84
N GLU A 221 6.74 -6.72 -15.78
CA GLU A 221 7.43 -6.16 -16.93
C GLU A 221 7.80 -7.26 -17.95
N ASP A 222 8.28 -8.42 -17.50
CA ASP A 222 8.50 -9.58 -18.37
C ASP A 222 7.19 -10.06 -19.02
N LEU A 223 6.10 -10.20 -18.26
CA LEU A 223 4.80 -10.61 -18.81
C LEU A 223 4.26 -9.59 -19.83
N GLN A 224 4.40 -8.29 -19.55
CA GLN A 224 3.99 -7.24 -20.49
C GLN A 224 4.80 -7.32 -21.79
N SER A 225 6.10 -7.57 -21.70
CA SER A 225 6.96 -7.73 -22.88
C SER A 225 6.54 -8.93 -23.74
N ARG A 226 6.18 -10.07 -23.11
CA ARG A 226 5.69 -11.27 -23.81
C ARG A 226 4.34 -11.05 -24.48
N ILE A 227 3.43 -10.33 -23.81
CA ILE A 227 2.13 -9.95 -24.38
C ILE A 227 2.33 -9.00 -25.56
N ALA A 228 3.23 -8.03 -25.45
CA ALA A 228 3.55 -7.13 -26.55
C ALA A 228 4.11 -7.89 -27.77
N ALA A 229 5.00 -8.86 -27.54
CA ALA A 229 5.55 -9.71 -28.61
C ALA A 229 4.48 -10.58 -29.27
N SER A 230 3.63 -11.27 -28.49
CA SER A 230 2.59 -12.14 -29.05
C SER A 230 1.48 -11.37 -29.77
N THR A 231 1.15 -10.17 -29.29
CA THR A 231 0.19 -9.29 -29.98
C THR A 231 0.74 -8.72 -31.28
N ALA A 232 2.05 -8.49 -31.37
CA ALA A 232 2.70 -8.11 -32.64
C ALA A 232 2.61 -9.26 -33.65
N GLU A 233 2.99 -10.48 -33.26
CA GLU A 233 2.89 -11.66 -34.12
C GLU A 233 1.46 -11.94 -34.59
N ALA A 234 0.48 -11.82 -33.68
CA ALA A 234 -0.93 -11.98 -34.02
C ALA A 234 -1.45 -10.88 -34.97
N ARG A 235 -0.91 -9.64 -34.89
CA ARG A 235 -1.25 -8.57 -35.84
C ARG A 235 -0.69 -8.86 -37.22
N ASP A 236 0.57 -9.32 -37.31
CA ASP A 236 1.20 -9.66 -38.58
C ASP A 236 0.49 -10.82 -39.27
N LEU A 237 0.10 -11.86 -38.51
CA LEU A 237 -0.66 -12.98 -39.03
C LEU A 237 -2.05 -12.54 -39.53
N ARG A 238 -2.76 -11.69 -38.79
CA ARG A 238 -4.05 -11.13 -39.24
C ARG A 238 -3.88 -10.31 -40.52
N ALA A 239 -2.86 -9.46 -40.60
CA ALA A 239 -2.58 -8.68 -41.80
C ALA A 239 -2.32 -9.58 -43.02
N ALA A 240 -1.54 -10.65 -42.85
CA ALA A 240 -1.29 -11.63 -43.91
C ALA A 240 -2.55 -12.41 -44.33
N LEU A 241 -3.43 -12.76 -43.38
CA LEU A 241 -4.72 -13.40 -43.69
C LEU A 241 -5.63 -12.45 -44.46
N THR A 242 -5.78 -11.20 -44.03
CA THR A 242 -6.57 -10.19 -44.74
C THR A 242 -6.04 -9.96 -46.16
N GLN A 243 -4.73 -9.97 -46.37
CA GLN A 243 -4.15 -9.85 -47.71
C GLN A 243 -4.51 -11.06 -48.61
N LYS A 244 -4.53 -12.27 -48.05
CA LYS A 244 -4.97 -13.48 -48.78
C LYS A 244 -6.47 -13.45 -49.08
N GLU A 245 -7.29 -13.01 -48.14
CA GLU A 245 -8.74 -12.84 -48.33
C GLU A 245 -9.02 -11.84 -49.45
N GLN A 246 -8.38 -10.66 -49.42
CA GLN A 246 -8.50 -9.66 -50.49
C GLN A 246 -8.06 -10.21 -51.86
N ALA A 247 -6.98 -10.98 -51.92
CA ALA A 247 -6.54 -11.61 -53.17
C ALA A 247 -7.55 -12.66 -53.65
N ALA A 248 -8.13 -13.45 -52.74
CA ALA A 248 -9.17 -14.43 -53.07
C ALA A 248 -10.46 -13.76 -53.57
N GLU A 249 -10.89 -12.67 -52.92
CA GLU A 249 -12.03 -11.85 -53.35
C GLU A 249 -11.78 -11.25 -54.74
N ALA A 250 -10.59 -10.71 -55.01
CA ALA A 250 -10.24 -10.19 -56.33
C ALA A 250 -10.29 -11.28 -57.42
N VAL A 251 -9.82 -12.50 -57.11
CA VAL A 251 -9.92 -13.63 -58.04
C VAL A 251 -11.38 -14.02 -58.28
N GLN A 252 -12.21 -14.07 -57.24
CA GLN A 252 -13.64 -14.37 -57.38
C GLN A 252 -14.36 -13.30 -58.22
N GLN A 253 -14.06 -12.01 -58.02
CA GLN A 253 -14.60 -10.93 -58.84
C GLN A 253 -14.17 -11.06 -60.31
N LEU A 254 -12.91 -11.39 -60.58
CA LEU A 254 -12.43 -11.62 -61.94
C LEU A 254 -13.09 -12.86 -62.59
N GLN A 255 -13.32 -13.93 -61.81
CA GLN A 255 -14.05 -15.10 -62.29
C GLN A 255 -15.51 -14.79 -62.57
N ALA A 256 -16.18 -14.00 -61.72
CA ALA A 256 -17.53 -13.53 -61.95
C ALA A 256 -17.59 -12.70 -63.25
N LEU A 257 -16.68 -11.75 -63.46
CA LEU A 257 -16.58 -10.98 -64.71
C LEU A 257 -16.27 -11.85 -65.94
N LYS A 258 -15.52 -12.94 -65.78
CA LYS A 258 -15.25 -13.88 -66.87
C LYS A 258 -16.47 -14.74 -67.22
N ASN A 259 -17.21 -15.19 -66.20
CA ASN A 259 -18.37 -16.06 -66.36
C ASN A 259 -19.64 -15.27 -66.76
N ASP A 260 -19.75 -14.00 -66.38
CA ASP A 260 -20.84 -13.10 -66.76
C ASP A 260 -20.74 -12.60 -68.21
N ARG A 261 -19.61 -12.88 -68.89
CA ARG A 261 -19.53 -12.74 -70.34
C ARG A 261 -20.26 -13.93 -70.96
N SER A 262 -21.52 -13.73 -71.35
CA SER A 262 -22.19 -14.60 -72.32
C SER A 262 -21.22 -14.87 -73.47
N SER A 263 -20.97 -16.14 -73.78
CA SER A 263 -19.94 -16.52 -74.74
C SER A 263 -20.31 -15.95 -76.11
N VAL A 264 -19.60 -14.91 -76.55
CA VAL A 264 -19.77 -14.28 -77.88
C VAL A 264 -19.72 -15.35 -78.97
N VAL A 265 -18.91 -16.39 -78.76
CA VAL A 265 -18.77 -17.55 -79.65
C VAL A 265 -20.05 -18.40 -79.70
N GLU A 266 -20.74 -18.58 -78.56
CA GLU A 266 -21.99 -19.33 -78.50
C GLU A 266 -23.14 -18.56 -79.14
N SER A 267 -23.29 -17.26 -78.86
CA SER A 267 -24.28 -16.41 -79.53
C SER A 267 -24.04 -16.36 -81.04
N TRP A 268 -22.78 -16.23 -81.47
CA TRP A 268 -22.43 -16.26 -82.89
C TRP A 268 -22.77 -17.60 -83.55
N ALA A 269 -22.36 -18.72 -82.95
CA ALA A 269 -22.66 -20.05 -83.47
C ALA A 269 -24.18 -20.31 -83.57
N ARG A 270 -24.95 -19.83 -82.59
CA ARG A 270 -26.42 -19.93 -82.58
C ARG A 270 -27.05 -19.16 -83.73
N ILE A 271 -26.66 -17.89 -83.91
CA ILE A 271 -27.15 -17.04 -85.01
C ILE A 271 -26.81 -17.67 -86.37
N THR A 272 -25.60 -18.20 -86.55
CA THR A 272 -25.22 -18.87 -87.81
C THR A 272 -26.03 -20.12 -88.11
N ARG A 273 -26.54 -20.84 -87.10
CA ARG A 273 -27.40 -22.02 -87.29
C ARG A 273 -28.85 -21.66 -87.65
N LEU A 274 -29.32 -20.50 -87.19
CA LEU A 274 -30.70 -20.04 -87.43
C LEU A 274 -30.83 -19.29 -88.76
N LEU A 275 -29.73 -18.89 -89.39
CA LEU A 275 -29.77 -18.20 -90.68
C LEU A 275 -30.11 -19.18 -91.83
N PRO A 276 -31.15 -18.92 -92.62
CA PRO A 276 -31.48 -19.74 -93.79
C PRO A 276 -30.45 -19.55 -94.90
N GLU A 277 -30.30 -20.56 -95.78
CA GLU A 277 -29.34 -20.51 -96.90
C GLU A 277 -29.59 -19.34 -97.88
N SER A 278 -30.80 -18.76 -97.86
CA SER A 278 -31.20 -17.61 -98.67
C SER A 278 -30.88 -16.24 -98.03
N ALA A 279 -30.26 -16.21 -96.84
CA ALA A 279 -29.88 -14.98 -96.14
C ALA A 279 -28.37 -14.73 -96.19
N TRP A 280 -27.99 -13.54 -96.61
CA TRP A 280 -26.61 -13.05 -96.61
C TRP A 280 -26.43 -11.97 -95.55
N VAL A 281 -25.56 -12.20 -94.58
CA VAL A 281 -25.26 -11.22 -93.52
C VAL A 281 -24.04 -10.39 -93.91
N SER A 282 -24.20 -9.06 -93.93
CA SER A 282 -23.11 -8.11 -94.19
C SER A 282 -22.45 -7.61 -92.92
N GLU A 283 -23.21 -7.45 -91.84
CA GLU A 283 -22.72 -6.91 -90.58
C GLU A 283 -23.43 -7.59 -89.42
N LEU A 284 -22.66 -8.02 -88.43
CA LEU A 284 -23.15 -8.61 -87.19
C LEU A 284 -22.48 -7.88 -86.03
N MET A 285 -23.29 -7.21 -85.22
CA MET A 285 -22.86 -6.57 -83.99
C MET A 285 -23.45 -7.33 -82.80
N LEU A 286 -22.60 -7.76 -81.88
CA LEU A 286 -22.97 -8.46 -80.66
C LEU A 286 -22.54 -7.62 -79.45
N THR A 287 -23.47 -7.34 -78.54
CA THR A 287 -23.24 -6.62 -77.29
C THR A 287 -23.74 -7.46 -76.10
N ARG A 288 -23.55 -6.98 -74.86
CA ARG A 288 -23.96 -7.71 -73.65
C ARG A 288 -25.48 -7.89 -73.54
N GLU A 289 -26.22 -6.89 -73.99
CA GLU A 289 -27.67 -6.80 -73.82
C GLU A 289 -28.45 -7.26 -75.06
N GLY A 290 -27.76 -7.48 -76.18
CA GLY A 290 -28.38 -7.86 -77.44
C GLY A 290 -27.43 -7.80 -78.63
N GLY A 291 -27.97 -7.61 -79.82
CA GLY A 291 -27.19 -7.46 -81.04
C GLY A 291 -28.01 -6.95 -82.21
N SER A 292 -27.33 -6.63 -83.29
CA SER A 292 -27.95 -6.26 -84.56
C SER A 292 -27.35 -7.04 -85.72
N ILE A 293 -28.21 -7.51 -86.62
CA ILE A 293 -27.86 -8.25 -87.82
C ILE A 293 -28.34 -7.43 -89.02
N VAL A 294 -27.41 -7.07 -89.89
CA VAL A 294 -27.71 -6.36 -91.13
C VAL A 294 -27.32 -7.23 -92.30
N GLY A 295 -28.24 -7.39 -93.25
CA GLY A 295 -28.04 -8.27 -94.38
C GLY A 295 -29.12 -8.16 -95.43
N PHE A 296 -29.18 -9.17 -96.30
CA PHE A 296 -30.15 -9.32 -97.36
C PHE A 296 -30.77 -10.72 -97.30
N THR A 297 -32.07 -10.84 -97.54
CA THR A 297 -32.76 -12.14 -97.57
C THR A 297 -33.88 -12.12 -98.61
N ALA A 298 -34.33 -13.30 -99.04
CA ALA A 298 -35.49 -13.42 -99.93
C ALA A 298 -36.81 -13.03 -99.24
N THR A 299 -36.91 -13.16 -97.91
CA THR A 299 -38.11 -12.78 -97.14
C THR A 299 -37.72 -12.38 -95.72
N ALA A 300 -37.69 -11.08 -95.43
CA ALA A 300 -37.25 -10.53 -94.14
C ALA A 300 -38.23 -10.83 -93.01
N ALA A 301 -39.54 -10.84 -93.30
CA ALA A 301 -40.57 -11.17 -92.31
C ALA A 301 -40.47 -12.63 -91.81
N ALA A 302 -40.10 -13.57 -92.70
CA ALA A 302 -39.92 -14.97 -92.34
C ALA A 302 -38.67 -15.20 -91.47
N LEU A 303 -37.66 -14.32 -91.59
CA LEU A 303 -36.43 -14.40 -90.80
C LEU A 303 -36.66 -14.01 -89.34
N ILE A 304 -37.49 -12.99 -89.06
CA ILE A 304 -37.86 -12.64 -87.67
C ILE A 304 -38.58 -13.81 -86.99
N ALA A 305 -39.58 -14.40 -87.65
CA ALA A 305 -40.33 -15.53 -87.11
C ALA A 305 -39.46 -16.77 -86.86
N LEU A 306 -38.32 -16.91 -87.54
CA LEU A 306 -37.35 -17.98 -87.33
C LEU A 306 -36.39 -17.69 -86.18
N LEU A 307 -35.99 -16.42 -86.02
CA LEU A 307 -35.14 -15.97 -84.91
C LEU A 307 -35.90 -15.95 -83.57
N GLU A 308 -37.21 -15.64 -83.57
CA GLU A 308 -38.09 -15.69 -82.39
C GLU A 308 -38.35 -17.11 -81.88
N GLN A 309 -38.08 -18.15 -82.66
CA GLN A 309 -38.25 -19.54 -82.21
C GLN A 309 -37.17 -20.00 -81.23
N ASP A 310 -36.05 -19.27 -81.13
CA ASP A 310 -35.02 -19.55 -80.15
C ASP A 310 -35.30 -18.82 -78.83
N PRO A 311 -35.50 -19.53 -77.70
CA PRO A 311 -35.79 -18.93 -76.40
C PRO A 311 -34.74 -17.92 -75.92
N ALA A 312 -33.50 -18.01 -76.41
CA ALA A 312 -32.39 -17.17 -76.00
C ALA A 312 -32.35 -15.78 -76.68
N LEU A 313 -33.18 -15.56 -77.70
CA LEU A 313 -33.32 -14.28 -78.42
C LEU A 313 -34.70 -13.69 -78.10
N LYS A 314 -34.73 -12.54 -77.43
CA LYS A 314 -35.95 -11.80 -77.09
C LYS A 314 -35.99 -10.45 -77.84
N ASP A 315 -37.16 -9.84 -77.95
CA ASP A 315 -37.38 -8.54 -78.60
C ASP A 315 -36.78 -8.40 -80.01
N VAL A 316 -36.92 -9.44 -80.82
CA VAL A 316 -36.47 -9.42 -82.22
C VAL A 316 -37.34 -8.46 -83.02
N SER A 317 -36.78 -7.36 -83.50
CA SER A 317 -37.52 -6.33 -84.22
C SER A 317 -36.69 -5.69 -85.33
N PHE A 318 -37.35 -5.12 -86.33
CA PHE A 318 -36.66 -4.35 -87.37
C PHE A 318 -36.19 -3.01 -86.82
N ALA A 319 -34.88 -2.75 -86.87
CA ALA A 319 -34.30 -1.47 -86.48
C ALA A 319 -34.53 -0.39 -87.55
N THR A 320 -34.64 -0.78 -88.83
CA THR A 320 -34.95 0.12 -89.94
C THR A 320 -35.97 -0.52 -90.90
N ALA A 321 -36.70 0.33 -91.64
CA ALA A 321 -37.71 -0.14 -92.61
C ALA A 321 -37.06 -0.98 -93.73
N ILE A 322 -37.71 -2.10 -94.09
CA ILE A 322 -37.25 -3.04 -95.13
C ILE A 322 -37.12 -2.32 -96.48
N ARG A 323 -35.97 -2.48 -97.14
CA ARG A 323 -35.73 -1.93 -98.48
C ARG A 323 -35.43 -3.05 -99.46
N ILE A 324 -36.10 -3.07 -100.60
CA ILE A 324 -35.82 -4.04 -101.67
C ILE A 324 -34.67 -3.50 -102.52
N ASP A 325 -33.64 -4.31 -102.70
CA ASP A 325 -32.55 -3.98 -103.63
C ASP A 325 -33.02 -4.19 -105.08
N PRO A 326 -32.98 -3.15 -105.95
CA PRO A 326 -33.47 -3.25 -107.32
C PRO A 326 -32.68 -4.22 -108.20
N ILE A 327 -31.46 -4.62 -107.83
CA ILE A 327 -30.62 -5.53 -108.63
C ILE A 327 -30.87 -6.99 -108.24
N SER A 328 -30.77 -7.32 -106.96
CA SER A 328 -30.91 -8.71 -106.47
C SER A 328 -32.36 -9.12 -106.18
N LYS A 329 -33.30 -8.16 -106.15
CA LYS A 329 -34.67 -8.31 -105.62
C LYS A 329 -34.72 -8.84 -104.19
N ALA A 330 -33.61 -8.84 -103.47
CA ALA A 330 -33.54 -9.25 -102.07
C ALA A 330 -33.94 -8.08 -101.16
N GLU A 331 -34.53 -8.43 -100.02
CA GLU A 331 -34.93 -7.49 -98.98
C GLU A 331 -33.73 -7.23 -98.05
N ARG A 332 -33.24 -5.99 -98.03
CA ARG A 332 -32.29 -5.52 -97.02
C ARG A 332 -33.00 -5.42 -95.68
N PHE A 333 -32.48 -6.15 -94.71
CA PHE A 333 -32.97 -6.13 -93.34
C PHE A 333 -31.92 -5.59 -92.38
N ASP A 334 -32.40 -5.00 -91.31
CA ASP A 334 -31.65 -4.58 -90.14
C ASP A 334 -32.47 -4.99 -88.94
N ILE A 335 -32.07 -6.09 -88.30
CA ILE A 335 -32.80 -6.72 -87.21
C ILE A 335 -32.01 -6.51 -85.93
N ARG A 336 -32.66 -5.98 -84.90
CA ARG A 336 -32.12 -5.90 -83.54
C ARG A 336 -32.80 -6.96 -82.68
N PHE A 337 -32.04 -7.55 -81.77
CA PHE A 337 -32.52 -8.53 -80.79
C PHE A 337 -31.88 -8.25 -79.43
N ALA A 338 -32.53 -8.67 -78.35
CA ALA A 338 -32.04 -8.66 -76.98
C ALA A 338 -31.74 -10.09 -76.50
N HIS A 339 -30.84 -10.24 -75.54
CA HIS A 339 -30.58 -11.53 -74.88
C HIS A 339 -31.39 -11.66 -73.59
N GLU A 340 -31.80 -12.89 -73.23
CA GLU A 340 -32.67 -13.20 -72.08
C GLU A 340 -32.16 -12.68 -70.70
N GLY A 341 -30.92 -12.20 -70.60
CA GLY A 341 -30.36 -11.58 -69.39
C GLY A 341 -30.35 -10.05 -69.35
N ALA A 342 -30.87 -9.35 -70.37
CA ALA A 342 -30.79 -7.89 -70.48
C ALA A 342 -31.94 -7.13 -69.79
N GLU A 343 -33.04 -7.82 -69.47
CA GLU A 343 -34.29 -7.20 -69.01
C GLU A 343 -34.36 -6.99 -67.48
N ALA A 344 -33.26 -6.56 -66.85
CA ALA A 344 -33.23 -6.25 -65.41
C ALA A 344 -32.27 -5.10 -65.06
N ALA A 345 -32.36 -3.99 -65.81
CA ALA A 345 -31.75 -2.71 -65.40
C ALA A 345 -32.61 -1.52 -65.86
N GLU A 346 -33.74 -1.32 -65.17
CA GLU A 346 -34.33 0.02 -64.97
C GLU A 346 -34.36 0.35 -63.48
#